data_AF-A0A2R6EXU8-F1
#
_entry.id   AF-A0A2R6EXU8-F1
#
_cell.length_a   1.000
_cell.length_b   1.000
_cell.length_c   1.000
_cell.angle_alpha   90.00
_cell.angle_beta   90.00
_cell.angle_gamma   90.00
#
_symmetry.space_group_name_H-M   'P 1'
#
loop_
_entity.id
_entity.type
_entity.pdbx_description
1 polymer ?
#
loop_
_entity_poly.entity_id
_entity_poly.type
_entity_poly.pdbx_seq_one_letter_code
_entity_poly.pdbx_strand_id
1 'polypeptide(L)'
;RSLDELTKVSRVEKDEIARTYRYVVRELNLEIKPADPESYVPRFVSDLGLSEEVERRARQLLQNAKEQGVHSGKSPVGLAAAAVYASSLLTNEKVTQSQVSEVANISEVTIRNRYHELLEAEENVPGL
;
A
#
# COMPACT_ATOMS: atom_id res chain seq x y z
N ARG A 1 -13.35 -2.36 -17.04
CA ARG A 1 -14.63 -2.26 -16.30
C ARG A 1 -14.28 -2.40 -14.82
N SER A 2 -14.71 -1.47 -13.97
CA SER A 2 -14.31 -1.45 -12.56
C SER A 2 -15.17 -2.41 -11.73
N LEU A 3 -14.66 -2.84 -10.58
CA LEU A 3 -15.36 -3.69 -9.62
C LEU A 3 -16.68 -3.06 -9.13
N ASP A 4 -16.79 -1.73 -9.22
CA ASP A 4 -17.96 -0.94 -8.80
C ASP A 4 -19.18 -1.09 -9.73
N GLU A 5 -18.99 -1.41 -11.02
CA GLU A 5 -20.13 -1.70 -11.90
C GLU A 5 -20.75 -3.07 -11.60
N LEU A 6 -19.96 -4.02 -11.12
CA LEU A 6 -20.42 -5.38 -10.80
C LEU A 6 -21.18 -5.45 -9.48
N THR A 7 -20.88 -4.56 -8.51
CA THR A 7 -21.53 -4.58 -7.20
C THR A 7 -22.96 -4.05 -7.24
N LYS A 8 -23.28 -3.12 -8.16
CA LYS A 8 -24.64 -2.54 -8.26
C LYS A 8 -25.71 -3.54 -8.73
N VAL A 9 -25.31 -4.63 -9.38
CA VAL A 9 -26.22 -5.62 -9.98
C VAL A 9 -26.22 -6.95 -9.22
N SER A 10 -25.44 -7.05 -8.16
CA SER A 10 -25.14 -8.29 -7.44
C SER A 10 -25.49 -8.13 -5.96
N ARG A 11 -26.23 -9.09 -5.38
CA ARG A 11 -26.54 -9.16 -3.94
C ARG A 11 -25.37 -9.71 -3.10
N VAL A 12 -24.15 -9.50 -3.56
CA VAL A 12 -22.94 -10.10 -2.97
C VAL A 12 -22.02 -8.99 -2.48
N GLU A 13 -21.60 -9.10 -1.22
CA GLU A 13 -20.69 -8.16 -0.57
C GLU A 13 -19.35 -8.07 -1.32
N LYS A 14 -18.75 -6.87 -1.37
CA LYS A 14 -17.48 -6.62 -2.10
C LYS A 14 -16.36 -7.61 -1.72
N ASP A 15 -16.32 -8.01 -0.45
CA ASP A 15 -15.35 -8.96 0.08
C ASP A 15 -15.50 -10.37 -0.51
N GLU A 16 -16.73 -10.79 -0.77
CA GLU A 16 -17.02 -12.10 -1.35
C GLU A 16 -16.68 -12.12 -2.85
N ILE A 17 -16.93 -11.02 -3.56
CA ILE A 17 -16.47 -10.85 -4.95
C ILE A 17 -14.93 -10.91 -5.02
N ALA A 18 -14.23 -10.21 -4.12
CA ALA A 18 -12.76 -10.23 -4.09
C ALA A 18 -12.20 -11.61 -3.73
N ARG A 19 -12.84 -12.35 -2.81
CA ARG A 19 -12.46 -13.73 -2.46
C ARG A 19 -12.65 -14.67 -3.65
N THR A 20 -13.81 -14.62 -4.29
CA THR A 20 -14.13 -15.48 -5.45
C THR A 20 -13.23 -15.16 -6.64
N TYR A 21 -12.95 -13.88 -6.90
CA TYR A 21 -12.00 -13.47 -7.92
C TYR A 21 -10.60 -14.06 -7.66
N ARG A 22 -10.07 -13.95 -6.44
CA ARG A 22 -8.78 -14.56 -6.07
C ARG A 22 -8.79 -16.08 -6.21
N TYR A 23 -9.91 -16.73 -5.90
CA TYR A 23 -10.07 -18.18 -6.07
C TYR A 23 -9.98 -18.59 -7.55
N VAL A 24 -10.74 -17.91 -8.43
CA VAL A 24 -10.72 -18.15 -9.88
C VAL A 24 -9.34 -17.92 -10.49
N VAL A 25 -8.65 -16.86 -10.08
CA VAL A 25 -7.29 -16.55 -10.57
C VAL A 25 -6.29 -17.65 -10.20
N ARG A 26 -6.39 -18.20 -8.98
CA ARG A 26 -5.55 -19.31 -8.52
C ARG A 26 -5.87 -20.61 -9.26
N GLU A 27 -7.15 -20.94 -9.40
CA GLU A 27 -7.60 -22.19 -10.04
C GLU A 27 -7.26 -22.22 -11.54
N LEU A 28 -7.33 -21.06 -12.21
CA LEU A 28 -7.04 -20.93 -13.64
C LEU A 28 -5.56 -20.62 -13.95
N ASN A 29 -4.70 -20.56 -12.93
CA ASN A 29 -3.27 -20.28 -13.05
C ASN A 29 -2.96 -19.02 -13.90
N LEU A 30 -3.84 -18.01 -13.83
CA LEU A 30 -3.67 -16.76 -14.56
C LEU A 30 -2.50 -15.99 -13.95
N GLU A 31 -1.49 -15.65 -14.75
CA GLU A 31 -0.40 -14.75 -14.33
C GLU A 31 -0.93 -13.34 -14.07
N ILE A 32 -1.50 -13.13 -12.89
CA ILE A 32 -1.78 -11.80 -12.37
C ILE A 32 -0.60 -11.43 -11.49
N LYS A 33 0.30 -10.62 -12.04
CA LYS A 33 1.38 -10.02 -11.23
C LYS A 33 0.73 -9.24 -10.08
N PRO A 34 1.20 -9.40 -8.83
CA PRO A 34 0.78 -8.53 -7.74
C PRO A 34 0.97 -7.07 -8.18
N ALA A 35 0.00 -6.21 -7.86
CA ALA A 35 0.14 -4.80 -8.14
C ALA A 35 1.39 -4.26 -7.45
N ASP A 36 2.15 -3.40 -8.13
CA ASP A 36 3.33 -2.77 -7.56
C ASP A 36 2.89 -1.74 -6.49
N PRO A 37 3.36 -1.82 -5.23
CA PRO A 37 3.02 -0.83 -4.21
C PRO A 37 3.36 0.62 -4.65
N GLU A 38 4.42 0.83 -5.43
CA GLU A 38 4.79 2.16 -5.89
C GLU A 38 3.73 2.83 -6.76
N SER A 39 2.89 2.04 -7.43
CA SER A 39 1.82 2.55 -8.30
C SER A 39 0.72 3.30 -7.53
N TYR A 40 0.59 3.08 -6.22
CA TYR A 40 -0.41 3.74 -5.38
C TYR A 40 0.08 5.05 -4.77
N VAL A 41 1.40 5.26 -4.69
CA VAL A 41 2.02 6.39 -3.97
C VAL A 41 1.57 7.75 -4.52
N PRO A 42 1.58 8.02 -5.85
CA PRO A 42 1.19 9.33 -6.38
C PRO A 42 -0.23 9.73 -5.97
N ARG A 43 -1.16 8.77 -6.02
CA ARG A 43 -2.55 9.01 -5.64
C ARG A 43 -2.66 9.34 -4.16
N PHE A 44 -2.00 8.56 -3.30
CA PHE A 44 -2.04 8.79 -1.85
C PHE A 44 -1.44 10.14 -1.45
N VAL A 45 -0.31 10.50 -2.03
CA VAL A 45 0.34 11.79 -1.80
C VAL A 45 -0.58 12.93 -2.24
N SER A 46 -1.18 12.82 -3.43
CA SER A 46 -2.13 13.80 -3.96
C SER A 46 -3.38 13.93 -3.08
N ASP A 47 -4.02 12.81 -2.71
CA ASP A 47 -5.26 12.78 -1.92
C ASP A 47 -5.03 13.34 -0.50
N LEU A 48 -3.81 13.22 0.04
CA LEU A 48 -3.41 13.76 1.35
C LEU A 48 -2.83 15.18 1.28
N GLY A 49 -2.64 15.73 0.08
CA GLY A 49 -2.05 17.06 -0.11
C GLY A 49 -0.59 17.17 0.33
N LEU A 50 0.18 16.09 0.19
CA LEU A 50 1.58 15.99 0.61
C LEU A 50 2.53 16.39 -0.54
N SER A 51 3.78 16.72 -0.19
CA SER A 51 4.78 17.17 -1.16
C SER A 51 5.35 16.04 -2.04
N GLU A 52 6.00 16.43 -3.15
CA GLU A 52 6.81 15.53 -3.97
C GLU A 52 7.98 14.90 -3.18
N GLU A 53 8.46 15.56 -2.11
CA GLU A 53 9.50 15.01 -1.25
C GLU A 53 8.99 13.77 -0.51
N VAL A 54 7.74 13.79 -0.03
CA VAL A 54 7.07 12.62 0.57
C VAL A 54 6.95 11.50 -0.46
N GLU A 55 6.52 11.80 -1.69
CA GLU A 55 6.43 10.80 -2.75
C GLU A 55 7.77 10.12 -3.01
N ARG A 56 8.82 10.92 -3.21
CA ARG A 56 10.17 10.41 -3.46
C ARG A 56 10.65 9.54 -2.31
N ARG A 57 10.43 9.99 -1.06
CA ARG A 57 10.84 9.23 0.13
C ARG A 57 10.06 7.93 0.27
N ALA A 58 8.77 7.91 -0.04
CA ALA A 58 7.94 6.72 0.02
C ALA A 58 8.38 5.66 -0.98
N ARG A 59 8.71 6.07 -2.21
CA ARG A 59 9.31 5.18 -3.21
C ARG A 59 10.63 4.59 -2.73
N GLN A 60 11.51 5.40 -2.13
CA GLN A 60 12.77 4.91 -1.58
C GLN A 60 12.56 3.84 -0.49
N LEU A 61 11.63 4.08 0.46
CA LEU A 61 11.31 3.10 1.51
C LEU A 61 10.80 1.78 0.90
N LEU A 62 9.95 1.85 -0.13
CA LEU A 62 9.43 0.67 -0.82
C LEU A 62 10.52 -0.10 -1.56
N GLN A 63 11.45 0.60 -2.22
CA GLN A 63 12.58 0.00 -2.91
C GLN A 63 13.52 -0.70 -1.92
N ASN A 64 13.87 -0.04 -0.81
CA ASN A 64 14.70 -0.63 0.23
C ASN A 64 14.01 -1.86 0.86
N ALA A 65 12.71 -1.78 1.09
CA ALA A 65 11.91 -2.91 1.56
C ALA A 65 11.86 -4.09 0.57
N LYS A 66 11.99 -3.80 -0.73
CA LYS A 66 12.09 -4.81 -1.78
C LYS A 66 13.44 -5.52 -1.74
N GLU A 67 14.52 -4.75 -1.63
CA GLU A 67 15.91 -5.24 -1.54
C GLU A 67 16.13 -6.10 -0.29
N GLN A 68 15.55 -5.70 0.85
CA GLN A 68 15.62 -6.45 2.11
C GLN A 68 14.62 -7.61 2.20
N GLY A 69 13.79 -7.83 1.16
CA GLY A 69 12.81 -8.92 1.12
C GLY A 69 11.62 -8.78 2.07
N VAL A 70 11.51 -7.67 2.82
CA VAL A 70 10.44 -7.47 3.80
C VAL A 70 9.07 -7.21 3.15
N HIS A 71 8.98 -6.98 1.84
CA HIS A 71 7.71 -6.81 1.12
C HIS A 71 6.91 -8.12 0.92
N SER A 72 7.56 -9.28 1.04
CA SER A 72 6.95 -10.57 0.67
C SER A 72 5.71 -10.91 1.51
N GLY A 73 4.65 -11.38 0.84
CA GLY A 73 3.38 -11.78 1.48
C GLY A 73 2.51 -10.63 1.99
N LYS A 74 2.91 -9.36 1.79
CA LYS A 74 2.19 -8.18 2.27
C LYS A 74 1.34 -7.56 1.15
N SER A 75 0.24 -6.90 1.55
CA SER A 75 -0.64 -6.19 0.62
C SER A 75 0.08 -4.99 -0.01
N PRO A 76 0.12 -4.84 -1.35
CA PRO A 76 0.73 -3.68 -2.01
C PRO A 76 0.14 -2.34 -1.56
N VAL A 77 -1.19 -2.28 -1.40
CA VAL A 77 -1.89 -1.08 -0.91
C VAL A 77 -1.44 -0.74 0.51
N GLY A 78 -1.29 -1.75 1.37
CA GLY A 78 -0.83 -1.58 2.75
C GLY A 78 0.62 -1.10 2.85
N LEU A 79 1.50 -1.63 1.99
CA LEU A 79 2.89 -1.18 1.90
C LEU A 79 2.97 0.28 1.43
N ALA A 80 2.23 0.64 0.39
CA ALA A 80 2.22 2.00 -0.14
C ALA A 80 1.67 3.02 0.88
N ALA A 81 0.57 2.69 1.55
CA ALA A 81 -0.01 3.55 2.59
C ALA A 81 0.96 3.75 3.77
N ALA A 82 1.61 2.67 4.21
CA ALA A 82 2.61 2.73 5.27
C ALA A 82 3.86 3.52 4.86
N ALA A 83 4.32 3.38 3.62
CA ALA A 83 5.45 4.13 3.09
C ALA A 83 5.17 5.64 3.04
N VAL A 84 3.96 6.04 2.63
CA VAL A 84 3.52 7.44 2.64
C VAL A 84 3.47 7.99 4.07
N TYR A 85 2.88 7.25 5.01
CA TYR A 85 2.85 7.64 6.41
C TYR A 85 4.26 7.77 7.03
N ALA A 86 5.14 6.80 6.81
CA ALA A 86 6.53 6.88 7.29
C ALA A 86 7.25 8.09 6.67
N SER A 87 7.06 8.31 5.38
CA SER A 87 7.72 9.40 4.65
C SER A 87 7.29 10.77 5.13
N SER A 88 6.00 10.98 5.41
CA SER A 88 5.53 12.25 5.96
C SER A 88 6.14 12.53 7.35
N LEU A 89 6.34 11.49 8.18
CA LEU A 89 7.06 11.65 9.46
C LEU A 89 8.52 12.06 9.24
N LEU A 90 9.20 11.41 8.29
CA LEU A 90 10.62 11.68 7.98
C LEU A 90 10.85 13.05 7.33
N THR A 91 9.88 13.57 6.58
CA THR A 91 9.94 14.92 5.97
C THR A 91 9.24 15.98 6.83
N ASN A 92 8.79 15.62 8.04
CA ASN A 92 8.13 16.51 8.99
C ASN A 92 6.81 17.13 8.47
N GLU A 93 6.10 16.43 7.60
CA GLU A 93 4.75 16.74 7.15
C GLU A 93 3.69 16.02 7.99
N LYS A 94 2.73 16.78 8.51
CA LYS A 94 1.75 16.26 9.46
C LYS A 94 0.63 15.49 8.75
N VAL A 95 0.67 14.17 8.87
CA VAL A 95 -0.45 13.28 8.52
C VAL A 95 -0.68 12.27 9.65
N THR A 96 -1.93 11.87 9.86
CA THR A 96 -2.30 10.85 10.83
C THR A 96 -2.53 9.50 10.17
N GLN A 97 -2.37 8.40 10.92
CA GLN A 97 -2.71 7.06 10.42
C GLN A 97 -4.18 6.96 10.01
N SER A 98 -5.07 7.71 10.68
CA SER A 98 -6.50 7.77 10.35
C SER A 98 -6.75 8.36 8.97
N GLN A 99 -6.14 9.51 8.65
CA GLN A 99 -6.23 10.13 7.32
C GLN A 99 -5.70 9.19 6.21
N VAL A 100 -4.58 8.53 6.46
CA VAL A 100 -4.01 7.57 5.51
C VAL A 100 -4.92 6.34 5.36
N SER A 101 -5.52 5.86 6.46
CA SER A 101 -6.50 4.78 6.51
C SER A 101 -7.73 5.09 5.66
N GLU A 102 -8.25 6.31 5.74
CA GLU A 102 -9.39 6.78 4.94
C GLU A 102 -9.07 6.78 3.44
N VAL A 103 -7.93 7.35 3.05
CA VAL A 103 -7.50 7.44 1.63
C VAL A 103 -7.15 6.08 1.01
N ALA A 104 -6.56 5.19 1.82
CA ALA A 104 -6.14 3.85 1.40
C ALA A 104 -7.23 2.78 1.57
N ASN A 105 -8.29 3.08 2.33
CA ASN A 105 -9.35 2.15 2.71
C ASN A 105 -8.80 0.85 3.34
N ILE A 106 -7.93 1.00 4.35
CA ILE A 106 -7.33 -0.11 5.13
C ILE A 106 -7.28 0.25 6.61
N SER A 107 -7.15 -0.74 7.50
CA SER A 107 -7.07 -0.45 8.94
C SER A 107 -5.80 0.32 9.34
N GLU A 108 -5.93 1.22 10.32
CA GLU A 108 -4.79 1.92 10.95
C GLU A 108 -3.74 0.94 11.51
N VAL A 109 -4.16 -0.20 12.07
CA VAL A 109 -3.23 -1.23 12.58
C VAL A 109 -2.36 -1.81 11.46
N THR A 110 -2.89 -1.94 10.25
CA THR A 110 -2.10 -2.36 9.09
C THR A 110 -1.06 -1.31 8.74
N ILE A 111 -1.42 -0.02 8.71
CA ILE A 111 -0.47 1.07 8.48
C ILE A 111 0.63 1.04 9.54
N ARG A 112 0.23 0.94 10.81
CA ARG A 112 1.13 0.93 11.97
C ARG A 112 2.20 -0.15 11.88
N ASN A 113 1.77 -1.40 11.71
CA ASN A 113 2.69 -2.53 11.68
C ASN A 113 3.66 -2.43 10.50
N ARG A 114 3.17 -1.99 9.34
CA ARG A 114 3.96 -1.97 8.12
C ARG A 114 4.95 -0.81 8.10
N TYR A 115 4.62 0.37 8.63
CA TYR A 115 5.56 1.49 8.62
C TYR A 115 6.76 1.23 9.53
N HIS A 116 6.56 0.56 10.67
CA HIS A 116 7.67 0.12 11.53
C HIS A 116 8.63 -0.80 10.78
N GLU A 117 8.10 -1.83 10.09
CA GLU A 117 8.92 -2.76 9.30
C GLU A 117 9.66 -2.07 8.13
N LEU A 118 9.05 -1.03 7.53
CA LEU A 118 9.70 -0.24 6.47
C LEU A 118 10.87 0.58 7.03
N LEU A 119 10.70 1.19 8.21
CA LEU A 119 11.77 1.94 8.88
C LEU A 119 12.90 1.02 9.35
N GLU A 120 12.57 -0.15 9.90
CA GLU A 120 13.57 -1.16 10.26
C GLU A 120 14.35 -1.63 9.01
N ALA A 121 13.68 -1.84 7.88
CA ALA A 121 14.35 -2.23 6.64
C ALA A 121 15.27 -1.11 6.11
N GLU A 122 14.89 0.16 6.27
CA GLU A 122 15.70 1.33 5.91
C GLU A 122 17.02 1.38 6.70
N GLU A 123 16.96 1.17 8.01
CA GLU A 123 18.14 1.19 8.90
C GLU A 123 19.14 0.07 8.58
N ASN A 124 18.66 -1.01 7.97
CA ASN A 124 19.49 -2.17 7.60
C ASN A 124 20.09 -2.07 6.18
N VAL A 125 19.88 -0.95 5.47
CA VAL A 125 20.52 -0.72 4.17
C VAL A 125 21.98 -0.30 4.39
N PRO A 126 22.99 -1.06 3.90
CA PRO A 126 24.39 -0.72 4.10
C PRO A 126 24.74 0.63 3.44
N GLY A 127 25.24 1.58 4.23
CA GLY A 127 25.75 2.88 3.73
C GLY A 127 24.84 4.09 3.94
N LEU A 128 23.76 3.93 4.71
CA LEU A 128 23.02 5.03 5.36
C LEU A 128 23.50 5.22 6.81
#